data_AF-Q93DR2-F1
#
_entry.id   AF-Q93DR2-F1
#
_cell.length_a   1.000
_cell.length_b   1.000
_cell.length_c   1.000
_cell.angle_alpha   90.00
_cell.angle_beta   90.00
_cell.angle_gamma   90.00
#
_symmetry.space_group_name_H-M   'P 1'
#
loop_
_entity.id
_entity.type
_entity.pdbx_description
1 polymer ?
#
loop_
_entity_poly.entity_id
_entity_poly.type
_entity_poly.pdbx_seq_one_letter_code
_entity_poly.pdbx_strand_id
1 'polypeptide(L)'
;MTAGIILILAILLLGSVIATISDRIGKKVGKARLRLFNLRPRYTAALVSMLTGSILSALTLATLFATSKPLRKGVFRIDEIQIKLNQTSKELTKAELEITKIKNELQILKNDLRLAYSELNQVNQSFQKTLDQKAKTEARLKIAQNQLNQAQAEKTRIEAKLNLTQSRLSDIIQEKETLKQEIEQLQEIDSRKILED
;
A
#
# COMPACT_ATOMS: atom_id res chain seq x y z
N MET A 1 4.15 48.07 26.12
CA MET A 1 2.86 48.76 26.38
C MET A 1 2.99 50.29 26.42
N THR A 2 4.13 50.84 26.84
CA THR A 2 4.38 52.29 26.91
C THR A 2 4.32 53.02 25.56
N ALA A 3 4.91 52.44 24.49
CA ALA A 3 4.93 53.07 23.16
C ALA A 3 3.52 53.25 22.55
N GLY A 4 2.60 52.32 22.79
CA GLY A 4 1.22 52.42 22.31
C GLY A 4 0.45 53.55 23.00
N ILE A 5 0.62 53.70 24.31
CA ILE A 5 -0.02 54.77 25.09
C ILE A 5 0.52 56.14 24.67
N ILE A 6 1.84 56.26 24.46
CA ILE A 6 2.47 57.51 24.01
C ILE A 6 1.96 57.91 22.60
N LEU A 7 1.80 56.94 21.70
CA LEU A 7 1.27 57.20 20.36
C LEU A 7 -0.20 57.63 20.38
N ILE A 8 -1.02 57.01 21.23
CA ILE A 8 -2.43 57.40 21.43
C ILE A 8 -2.50 58.82 21.98
N LEU A 9 -1.71 59.17 23.01
CA LEU A 9 -1.65 60.53 23.56
C LEU A 9 -1.18 61.56 22.52
N ALA A 10 -0.17 61.22 21.71
CA ALA A 10 0.32 62.10 20.64
C ALA A 10 -0.76 62.37 19.58
N ILE A 11 -1.49 61.34 19.13
CA ILE A 11 -2.58 61.48 18.16
C ILE A 11 -3.73 62.30 18.76
N LEU A 12 -4.06 62.10 20.03
CA LEU A 12 -5.14 62.82 20.70
C LEU A 12 -4.83 64.32 20.85
N LEU A 13 -3.58 64.65 21.18
CA LEU A 13 -3.09 66.04 21.22
C LEU A 13 -3.08 66.68 19.82
N LEU A 14 -2.54 65.99 18.82
CA LEU A 14 -2.55 66.45 17.42
C LEU A 14 -3.97 66.69 16.90
N GLY A 15 -4.88 65.74 17.14
CA GLY A 15 -6.30 65.88 16.75
C GLY A 15 -6.99 67.06 17.42
N SER A 16 -6.70 67.33 18.69
CA SER A 16 -7.24 68.48 19.43
C SER A 16 -6.76 69.82 18.83
N VAL A 17 -5.48 69.92 18.50
CA VAL A 17 -4.90 71.12 17.86
C VAL A 17 -5.56 71.36 16.49
N ILE A 18 -5.69 70.31 15.68
CA ILE A 18 -6.29 70.39 14.34
C ILE A 18 -7.78 70.79 14.41
N ALA A 19 -8.52 70.29 15.42
CA ALA A 19 -9.93 70.64 15.63
C ALA A 19 -10.13 72.14 15.92
N THR A 20 -9.27 72.74 16.76
CA THR A 20 -9.37 74.18 17.08
C THR A 20 -9.09 75.09 15.88
N ILE A 21 -8.17 74.68 14.99
CA ILE A 21 -7.87 75.41 13.75
C ILE A 21 -9.07 75.35 12.79
N SER A 22 -9.71 74.19 12.68
CA SER A 22 -10.88 73.97 11.83
C SER A 22 -12.07 74.84 12.23
N ASP A 23 -12.36 74.92 13.53
CA ASP A 23 -13.44 75.76 14.06
C ASP A 23 -13.16 77.27 13.89
N ARG A 24 -11.88 77.68 13.99
CA ARG A 24 -11.49 79.08 13.72
C ARG A 24 -11.75 79.50 12.28
N ILE A 25 -11.51 78.61 11.31
CA ILE A 25 -11.79 78.87 9.90
C ILE A 25 -13.31 79.01 9.69
N GLY A 26 -14.11 78.13 10.28
CA GLY A 26 -15.58 78.22 10.24
C GLY A 26 -16.13 79.53 10.82
N LYS A 27 -15.61 79.97 11.97
CA LYS A 27 -15.99 81.24 12.62
C LYS A 27 -15.60 82.48 11.80
N LYS A 28 -14.41 82.48 11.17
CA LYS A 28 -13.96 83.58 10.31
C LYS A 28 -14.84 83.72 9.06
N VAL A 29 -15.18 82.60 8.42
CA VAL A 29 -16.09 82.58 7.26
C VAL A 29 -17.50 83.04 7.65
N GLY A 30 -17.99 82.65 8.83
CA GLY A 30 -19.28 83.12 9.34
C GLY A 30 -19.34 84.61 9.69
N LYS A 31 -18.24 85.20 10.20
CA LYS A 31 -18.16 86.65 10.45
C LYS A 31 -18.03 87.46 9.16
N ALA A 32 -17.37 86.92 8.13
CA ALA A 32 -17.23 87.57 6.82
C ALA A 32 -18.53 87.69 6.02
N ARG A 33 -19.66 87.16 6.53
CA ARG A 33 -20.99 87.17 5.91
C ARG A 33 -20.99 86.72 4.44
N LEU A 34 -20.10 85.79 4.11
CA LEU A 34 -19.96 85.27 2.74
C LEU A 34 -21.26 84.58 2.32
N ARG A 35 -21.69 84.85 1.09
CA ARG A 35 -22.83 84.21 0.45
C ARG A 35 -22.29 83.29 -0.63
N LEU A 36 -22.44 81.99 -0.44
CA LEU A 36 -22.13 80.99 -1.45
C LEU A 36 -23.46 80.45 -1.99
N PHE A 37 -23.62 80.38 -3.31
CA PHE A 37 -24.86 79.89 -3.97
C PHE A 37 -26.15 80.53 -3.41
N ASN A 38 -26.14 81.85 -3.18
CA ASN A 38 -27.29 82.62 -2.71
C ASN A 38 -27.82 82.29 -1.29
N LEU A 39 -27.11 81.46 -0.51
CA LEU A 39 -27.52 81.04 0.84
C LEU A 39 -27.39 82.17 1.88
N ARG A 40 -28.18 82.09 2.96
CA ARG A 40 -28.08 82.99 4.12
C ARG A 40 -26.74 82.73 4.83
N PRO A 41 -25.96 83.77 5.20
CA PRO A 41 -24.57 83.63 5.66
C PRO A 41 -24.30 82.62 6.80
N ARG A 42 -25.28 82.39 7.69
CA ARG A 42 -25.19 81.38 8.75
C ARG A 42 -25.06 79.96 8.20
N TYR A 43 -25.81 79.62 7.14
CA TYR A 43 -25.75 78.29 6.51
C TYR A 43 -24.49 78.15 5.65
N THR A 44 -24.03 79.23 5.01
CA THR A 44 -22.75 79.23 4.27
C THR A 44 -21.57 78.92 5.20
N ALA A 45 -21.54 79.51 6.40
CA ALA A 45 -20.48 79.21 7.38
C ALA A 45 -20.51 77.75 7.86
N ALA A 46 -21.71 77.21 8.12
CA ALA A 46 -21.88 75.83 8.55
C ALA A 46 -21.45 74.85 7.44
N LEU A 47 -21.85 75.10 6.19
CA LEU A 47 -21.47 74.28 5.04
C LEU A 47 -19.95 74.31 4.81
N VAL A 48 -19.32 75.49 4.87
CA VAL A 48 -17.87 75.62 4.71
C VAL A 48 -17.12 74.90 5.84
N SER A 49 -17.61 74.97 7.08
CA SER A 49 -17.02 74.24 8.21
C SER A 49 -17.13 72.72 8.04
N MET A 50 -18.30 72.22 7.63
CA MET A 50 -18.51 70.79 7.33
C MET A 50 -17.60 70.31 6.20
N LEU A 51 -17.51 71.07 5.10
CA LEU A 51 -16.62 70.74 3.98
C LEU A 51 -15.14 70.75 4.40
N THR A 52 -14.72 71.73 5.21
CA THR A 52 -13.34 71.79 5.73
C THR A 52 -13.03 70.59 6.62
N GLY A 53 -13.95 70.21 7.50
CA GLY A 53 -13.83 69.00 8.34
C GLY A 53 -13.78 67.72 7.51
N SER A 54 -14.61 67.59 6.48
CA SER A 54 -14.60 66.45 5.55
C SER A 54 -13.29 66.35 4.76
N ILE A 55 -12.77 67.46 4.24
CA ILE A 55 -11.49 67.50 3.51
C ILE A 55 -10.35 67.08 4.44
N LEU A 56 -10.33 67.60 5.66
CA LEU A 56 -9.29 67.29 6.65
C LEU A 56 -9.32 65.82 7.10
N SER A 57 -10.53 65.27 7.29
CA SER A 57 -10.72 63.87 7.62
C SER A 57 -10.30 62.96 6.46
N ALA A 58 -10.65 63.33 5.22
CA ALA A 58 -10.22 62.64 4.01
C ALA A 58 -8.68 62.67 3.85
N LEU A 59 -8.04 63.80 4.13
CA LEU A 59 -6.58 63.94 4.07
C LEU A 59 -5.88 63.08 5.14
N THR A 60 -6.45 63.01 6.33
CA THR A 60 -5.95 62.14 7.41
C THR A 60 -6.04 60.67 7.01
N LEU A 61 -7.20 60.25 6.50
CA LEU A 61 -7.42 58.88 6.03
C LEU A 61 -6.52 58.54 4.82
N ALA A 62 -6.34 59.47 3.89
CA ALA A 62 -5.44 59.33 2.75
C ALA A 62 -3.98 59.14 3.22
N THR A 63 -3.53 59.94 4.19
CA THR A 63 -2.19 59.81 4.78
C THR A 63 -2.02 58.45 5.47
N LEU A 64 -3.05 57.99 6.17
CA LEU A 64 -3.05 56.70 6.86
C LEU A 64 -2.98 55.52 5.87
N PHE A 65 -3.76 55.54 4.80
CA PHE A 65 -3.70 54.53 3.73
C PHE A 65 -2.43 54.59 2.88
N ALA A 66 -1.84 55.77 2.72
CA ALA A 66 -0.55 55.94 2.04
C ALA A 66 0.59 55.31 2.86
N THR A 67 0.57 55.50 4.18
CA THR A 67 1.64 55.05 5.09
C THR A 67 1.49 53.58 5.49
N SER A 68 0.25 53.06 5.57
CA SER A 68 -0.01 51.72 6.11
C SER A 68 -0.58 50.75 5.06
N LYS A 69 0.29 49.86 4.57
CA LYS A 69 -0.14 48.70 3.75
C LYS A 69 -1.16 47.81 4.47
N PRO A 70 -1.01 47.48 5.77
CA PRO A 70 -1.98 46.65 6.49
C PRO A 70 -3.40 47.24 6.50
N LEU A 71 -3.54 48.55 6.71
CA LEU A 71 -4.85 49.21 6.74
C LEU A 71 -5.52 49.22 5.36
N ARG A 72 -4.76 49.53 4.30
CA ARG A 72 -5.28 49.45 2.92
C ARG A 72 -5.71 48.02 2.57
N LYS A 73 -4.90 47.02 2.95
CA LYS A 73 -5.22 45.62 2.68
C LYS A 73 -6.43 45.15 3.49
N GLY A 74 -6.55 45.56 4.75
CA GLY A 74 -7.67 45.21 5.62
C GLY A 74 -9.00 45.85 5.20
N VAL A 75 -9.00 47.13 4.83
CA VAL A 75 -10.25 47.83 4.44
C VAL A 75 -10.71 47.45 3.03
N PHE A 76 -9.79 47.28 2.07
CA PHE A 76 -10.17 47.10 0.66
C PHE A 76 -10.12 45.65 0.16
N ARG A 77 -9.54 44.70 0.91
CA ARG A 77 -9.38 43.30 0.45
C ARG A 77 -9.84 42.26 1.47
N ILE A 78 -10.71 42.64 2.41
CA ILE A 78 -11.16 41.71 3.45
C ILE A 78 -11.88 40.49 2.85
N ASP A 79 -12.75 40.72 1.87
CA ASP A 79 -13.50 39.66 1.21
C ASP A 79 -12.58 38.69 0.46
N GLU A 80 -11.60 39.21 -0.30
CA GLU A 80 -10.60 38.39 -0.99
C GLU A 80 -9.79 37.53 -0.02
N ILE A 81 -9.39 38.10 1.14
CA ILE A 81 -8.63 37.39 2.16
C ILE A 81 -9.47 36.28 2.76
N GLN A 82 -10.75 36.55 3.05
CA GLN A 82 -11.64 35.58 3.66
C GLN A 82 -12.00 34.44 2.69
N ILE A 83 -12.19 34.75 1.40
CA ILE A 83 -12.34 33.74 0.34
C ILE A 83 -11.09 32.87 0.26
N LYS A 84 -9.90 33.47 0.22
CA LYS A 84 -8.63 32.72 0.18
C LYS A 84 -8.42 31.86 1.40
N LEU A 85 -8.70 32.37 2.60
CA LEU A 85 -8.63 31.59 3.83
C LEU A 85 -9.57 30.38 3.77
N ASN A 86 -10.82 30.58 3.36
CA ASN A 86 -11.78 29.49 3.23
C ASN A 86 -11.35 28.46 2.18
N GLN A 87 -10.77 28.90 1.05
CA GLN A 87 -10.23 28.01 0.03
C GLN A 87 -9.03 27.22 0.56
N THR A 88 -8.04 27.89 1.15
CA THR A 88 -6.85 27.26 1.72
C THR A 88 -7.20 26.32 2.86
N SER A 89 -8.16 26.66 3.73
CA SER A 89 -8.65 25.74 4.77
C SER A 89 -9.31 24.50 4.16
N LYS A 90 -10.12 24.65 3.10
CA LYS A 90 -10.70 23.49 2.40
C LYS A 90 -9.64 22.62 1.74
N GLU A 91 -8.64 23.23 1.11
CA GLU A 91 -7.50 22.52 0.51
C GLU A 91 -6.69 21.78 1.57
N LEU A 92 -6.42 22.42 2.72
CA LEU A 92 -5.73 21.81 3.84
C LEU A 92 -6.49 20.58 4.35
N THR A 93 -7.80 20.70 4.61
CA THR A 93 -8.61 19.56 5.04
C THR A 93 -8.63 18.43 4.01
N LYS A 94 -8.68 18.75 2.71
CA LYS A 94 -8.58 17.73 1.65
C LYS A 94 -7.23 17.03 1.68
N ALA A 95 -6.13 17.78 1.78
CA ALA A 95 -4.79 17.23 1.86
C ALA A 95 -4.60 16.33 3.10
N GLU A 96 -5.15 16.73 4.25
CA GLU A 96 -5.13 15.91 5.48
C GLU A 96 -5.90 14.59 5.33
N LEU A 97 -7.06 14.63 4.67
CA LEU A 97 -7.83 13.42 4.34
C LEU A 97 -7.06 12.51 3.38
N GLU A 98 -6.44 13.06 2.34
CA GLU A 98 -5.60 12.31 1.40
C GLU A 98 -4.40 11.66 2.09
N ILE A 99 -3.69 12.40 2.96
CA ILE A 99 -2.58 11.86 3.75
C ILE A 99 -3.06 10.69 4.62
N THR A 100 -4.22 10.84 5.26
CA THR A 100 -4.80 9.79 6.10
C THR A 100 -5.16 8.55 5.28
N LYS A 101 -5.74 8.74 4.09
CA LYS A 101 -6.05 7.66 3.15
C LYS A 101 -4.79 6.92 2.71
N ILE A 102 -3.76 7.65 2.26
CA ILE A 102 -2.48 7.09 1.82
C ILE A 102 -1.79 6.34 2.96
N LYS A 103 -1.84 6.85 4.20
CA LYS A 103 -1.29 6.15 5.38
C LYS A 103 -1.99 4.82 5.62
N ASN A 104 -3.33 4.78 5.52
CA ASN A 104 -4.09 3.56 5.68
C ASN A 104 -3.78 2.55 4.56
N GLU A 105 -3.74 2.99 3.31
CA GLU A 105 -3.35 2.14 2.17
C GLU A 105 -1.94 1.58 2.33
N LEU A 106 -0.98 2.40 2.79
CA LEU A 106 0.38 1.97 3.05
C LEU A 106 0.46 0.93 4.17
N GLN A 107 -0.37 1.06 5.20
CA GLN A 107 -0.45 0.07 6.28
C GLN A 107 -1.02 -1.27 5.78
N ILE A 108 -2.06 -1.24 4.96
CA ILE A 108 -2.64 -2.43 4.33
C ILE A 108 -1.59 -3.10 3.45
N LEU A 109 -0.95 -2.34 2.55
CA LEU A 109 0.07 -2.88 1.64
C LEU A 109 1.27 -3.49 2.38
N LYS A 110 1.69 -2.89 3.51
CA LYS A 110 2.72 -3.48 4.38
C LYS A 110 2.29 -4.81 4.98
N ASN A 111 1.03 -4.93 5.39
CA ASN A 111 0.51 -6.19 5.91
C ASN A 111 0.42 -7.26 4.82
N ASP A 112 -0.06 -6.89 3.63
CA ASP A 112 -0.16 -7.79 2.48
C ASP A 112 1.23 -8.26 2.04
N LEU A 113 2.21 -7.36 2.01
CA LEU A 113 3.60 -7.71 1.73
C LEU A 113 4.14 -8.72 2.74
N ARG A 114 3.87 -8.51 4.04
CA ARG A 114 4.28 -9.45 5.10
C ARG A 114 3.63 -10.82 4.92
N LEU A 115 2.35 -10.87 4.58
CA LEU A 115 1.63 -12.11 4.31
C LEU A 115 2.21 -12.83 3.09
N ALA A 116 2.45 -12.12 1.99
CA ALA A 116 3.06 -12.66 0.78
C ALA A 116 4.47 -13.23 1.05
N TYR A 117 5.29 -12.55 1.86
CA TYR A 117 6.60 -13.09 2.27
C TYR A 117 6.48 -14.36 3.12
N SER A 118 5.49 -14.43 4.01
CA SER A 118 5.23 -15.64 4.81
C SER A 118 4.79 -16.80 3.93
N GLU A 119 3.89 -16.57 2.99
CA GLU A 119 3.41 -17.56 2.03
C GLU A 119 4.55 -18.05 1.12
N LEU A 120 5.38 -17.13 0.60
CA LEU A 120 6.55 -17.48 -0.20
C LEU A 120 7.51 -18.39 0.57
N ASN A 121 7.75 -18.11 1.85
CA ASN A 121 8.58 -18.96 2.70
C ASN A 121 7.98 -20.35 2.91
N GLN A 122 6.66 -20.44 3.13
CA GLN A 122 5.97 -21.72 3.27
C GLN A 122 6.00 -22.54 1.97
N VAL A 123 5.79 -21.89 0.83
CA VAL A 123 5.88 -22.52 -0.49
C VAL A 123 7.31 -23.01 -0.74
N ASN A 124 8.33 -22.21 -0.46
CA ASN A 124 9.73 -22.63 -0.60
C ASN A 124 10.07 -23.84 0.30
N GLN A 125 9.64 -23.84 1.56
CA GLN A 125 9.83 -24.99 2.45
C GLN A 125 9.12 -26.24 1.95
N SER A 126 7.89 -26.09 1.46
CA SER A 126 7.10 -27.21 0.90
C SER A 126 7.76 -27.74 -0.37
N PHE A 127 8.24 -26.86 -1.25
CA PHE A 127 8.96 -27.21 -2.45
C PHE A 127 10.23 -28.01 -2.15
N GLN A 128 11.03 -27.58 -1.16
CA GLN A 128 12.22 -28.32 -0.74
C GLN A 128 11.86 -29.71 -0.20
N LYS A 129 10.80 -29.83 0.62
CA LYS A 129 10.31 -31.14 1.08
C LYS A 129 9.88 -32.03 -0.08
N THR A 130 9.22 -31.47 -1.09
CA THR A 130 8.83 -32.22 -2.29
C THR A 130 10.04 -32.66 -3.10
N LEU A 131 11.09 -31.84 -3.22
CA LEU A 131 12.34 -32.24 -3.86
C LEU A 131 13.01 -33.41 -3.12
N ASP A 132 13.08 -33.35 -1.78
CA ASP A 132 13.62 -34.44 -0.97
C ASP A 132 12.80 -35.74 -1.13
N GLN A 133 11.48 -35.63 -1.16
CA GLN A 133 10.58 -36.77 -1.37
C GLN A 133 10.73 -37.35 -2.78
N LYS A 134 10.91 -36.50 -3.80
CA LYS A 134 11.16 -36.93 -5.17
C LYS A 134 12.46 -37.72 -5.25
N ALA A 135 13.56 -37.20 -4.69
CA ALA A 135 14.84 -37.89 -4.66
C ALA A 135 14.76 -39.26 -3.94
N LYS A 136 14.06 -39.33 -2.80
CA LYS A 136 13.82 -40.59 -2.08
C LYS A 136 13.01 -41.59 -2.90
N THR A 137 11.97 -41.10 -3.60
CA THR A 137 11.11 -41.95 -4.45
C THR A 137 11.89 -42.48 -5.65
N GLU A 138 12.71 -41.66 -6.30
CA GLU A 138 13.58 -42.08 -7.41
C GLU A 138 14.60 -43.13 -6.95
N ALA A 139 15.20 -42.96 -5.77
CA ALA A 139 16.09 -43.96 -5.20
C ALA A 139 15.37 -45.29 -4.92
N ARG A 140 14.16 -45.25 -4.34
CA ARG A 140 13.32 -46.45 -4.11
C ARG A 140 12.92 -47.12 -5.42
N LEU A 141 12.56 -46.36 -6.45
CA LEU A 141 12.22 -46.88 -7.76
C LEU A 141 13.40 -47.64 -8.38
N LYS A 142 14.61 -47.08 -8.29
CA LYS A 142 15.83 -47.75 -8.75
C LYS A 142 16.09 -49.07 -8.02
N ILE A 143 15.88 -49.09 -6.70
CA ILE A 143 16.02 -50.32 -5.89
C ILE A 143 14.97 -51.36 -6.30
N ALA A 144 13.70 -50.95 -6.42
CA ALA A 144 12.61 -51.84 -6.82
C ALA A 144 12.84 -52.42 -8.23
N GLN A 145 13.34 -51.60 -9.16
CA GLN A 145 13.69 -52.05 -10.51
C GLN A 145 14.80 -53.11 -10.48
N ASN A 146 15.83 -52.91 -9.65
CA ASN A 146 16.89 -53.90 -9.48
C ASN A 146 16.38 -55.21 -8.87
N GLN A 147 15.50 -55.13 -7.87
CA GLN A 147 14.87 -56.31 -7.25
C GLN A 147 14.00 -57.08 -8.26
N LEU A 148 13.24 -56.36 -9.09
CA LEU A 148 12.42 -56.98 -10.13
C LEU A 148 13.29 -57.71 -11.16
N ASN A 149 14.41 -57.11 -11.58
CA ASN A 149 15.36 -57.76 -12.48
C ASN A 149 15.98 -59.02 -11.84
N GLN A 150 16.30 -58.99 -10.55
CA GLN A 150 16.82 -60.14 -9.82
C GLN A 150 15.78 -61.26 -9.72
N ALA A 151 14.55 -60.93 -9.30
CA ALA A 151 13.46 -61.90 -9.19
C ALA A 151 13.13 -62.53 -10.55
N GLN A 152 13.18 -61.76 -11.64
CA GLN A 152 12.99 -62.27 -12.99
C GLN A 152 14.11 -63.26 -13.38
N ALA A 153 15.37 -62.93 -13.06
CA ALA A 153 16.49 -63.83 -13.30
C ALA A 153 16.41 -65.13 -12.48
N GLU A 154 15.96 -65.04 -11.22
CA GLU A 154 15.72 -66.20 -10.36
C GLU A 154 14.58 -67.06 -10.90
N LYS A 155 13.47 -66.46 -11.33
CA LYS A 155 12.36 -67.17 -11.98
C LYS A 155 12.85 -67.97 -13.18
N THR A 156 13.61 -67.37 -14.09
CA THR A 156 14.19 -68.07 -15.25
C THR A 156 15.12 -69.22 -14.83
N ARG A 157 15.92 -69.05 -13.76
CA ARG A 157 16.76 -70.14 -13.22
C ARG A 157 15.94 -71.30 -12.65
N ILE A 158 14.85 -71.00 -11.94
CA ILE A 158 13.96 -72.00 -11.37
C ILE A 158 13.22 -72.76 -12.47
N GLU A 159 12.70 -72.05 -13.48
CA GLU A 159 12.07 -72.67 -14.67
C GLU A 159 13.04 -73.62 -15.39
N ALA A 160 14.30 -73.21 -15.60
CA ALA A 160 15.33 -74.08 -16.17
C ALA A 160 15.61 -75.33 -15.33
N LYS A 161 15.68 -75.19 -13.99
CA LYS A 161 15.85 -76.33 -13.07
C LYS A 161 14.64 -77.27 -13.08
N LEU A 162 13.43 -76.72 -13.17
CA LEU A 162 12.20 -77.50 -13.26
C LEU A 162 12.21 -78.36 -14.52
N ASN A 163 12.51 -77.75 -15.67
CA ASN A 163 12.61 -78.46 -16.95
C ASN A 163 13.66 -79.58 -16.90
N LEU A 164 14.84 -79.30 -16.34
CA LEU A 164 15.89 -80.31 -16.17
C LEU A 164 15.43 -81.48 -15.28
N THR A 165 14.78 -81.18 -14.16
CA THR A 165 14.28 -82.19 -13.22
C THR A 165 13.19 -83.04 -13.86
N GLN A 166 12.32 -82.43 -14.67
CA GLN A 166 11.26 -83.11 -15.40
C GLN A 166 11.83 -84.02 -16.50
N SER A 167 12.89 -83.60 -17.21
CA SER A 167 13.63 -84.47 -18.13
C SER A 167 14.23 -85.67 -17.41
N ARG A 168 14.94 -85.45 -16.29
CA ARG A 168 15.52 -86.53 -15.48
C ARG A 168 14.47 -87.51 -14.97
N LEU A 169 13.30 -87.01 -14.57
CA LEU A 169 12.20 -87.86 -14.14
C LEU A 169 11.71 -88.75 -15.29
N SER A 170 11.59 -88.19 -16.50
CA SER A 170 11.24 -88.95 -17.71
C SER A 170 12.28 -90.03 -18.01
N ASP A 171 13.57 -89.70 -17.93
CA ASP A 171 14.66 -90.65 -18.18
C ASP A 171 14.63 -91.80 -17.16
N ILE A 172 14.46 -91.50 -15.87
CA ILE A 172 14.34 -92.51 -14.80
C ILE A 172 13.10 -93.40 -14.99
N ILE A 173 11.98 -92.83 -15.44
CA ILE A 173 10.77 -93.61 -15.73
C ILE A 173 11.03 -94.58 -16.89
N GLN A 174 11.73 -94.13 -17.95
CA GLN A 174 12.15 -95.00 -19.05
C GLN A 174 13.10 -96.10 -18.58
N GLU A 175 14.14 -95.76 -17.82
CA GLU A 175 15.09 -96.73 -17.25
C GLU A 175 14.36 -97.79 -16.41
N LYS A 176 13.44 -97.35 -15.53
CA LYS A 176 12.62 -98.27 -14.72
C LYS A 176 11.81 -99.22 -15.59
N GLU A 177 11.18 -98.73 -16.66
CA GLU A 177 10.37 -99.57 -17.54
C GLU A 177 11.23 -100.58 -18.30
N THR A 178 12.41 -100.16 -18.77
CA THR A 178 13.38 -101.06 -19.42
C THR A 178 13.89 -102.15 -18.46
N LEU A 179 14.28 -101.78 -17.23
CA LEU A 179 14.70 -102.75 -16.21
C LEU A 179 13.58 -103.72 -15.84
N LYS A 180 12.34 -103.25 -15.79
CA LYS A 180 11.19 -104.10 -15.52
C LYS A 180 10.99 -105.13 -16.64
N GLN A 181 11.08 -104.71 -17.91
CA GLN A 181 11.03 -105.62 -19.05
C GLN A 181 12.18 -106.64 -19.03
N GLU A 182 13.38 -106.20 -18.67
CA GLU A 182 14.57 -107.06 -18.57
C GLU A 182 14.43 -108.10 -17.45
N ILE A 183 13.85 -107.72 -16.31
CA ILE A 183 13.50 -108.66 -15.22
C ILE A 183 12.44 -109.68 -15.68
N GLU A 184 11.38 -109.22 -16.36
CA GLU A 184 10.33 -110.12 -16.88
C GLU A 184 10.91 -111.14 -17.87
N GLN A 185 11.81 -110.71 -18.76
CA GLN A 185 12.52 -111.61 -19.69
C GLN A 185 13.42 -112.63 -18.95
N LEU A 186 14.17 -112.19 -17.94
CA LEU A 186 14.99 -113.09 -17.13
C LEU A 186 14.14 -114.12 -16.38
N GLN A 187 12.99 -113.73 -15.84
CA GLN A 187 12.06 -114.63 -15.18
C GLN A 187 11.44 -115.65 -16.15
N GLU A 188 11.12 -115.26 -17.39
CA GLU A 188 10.68 -116.21 -18.42
C GLU A 188 11.77 -117.23 -18.80
N ILE A 189 13.03 -116.79 -18.91
CA ILE A 189 14.16 -117.66 -19.23
C ILE A 189 14.39 -118.69 -18.11
N ASP A 190 14.36 -118.25 -16.85
CA ASP A 190 14.53 -119.15 -15.70
C ASP A 190 13.35 -120.13 -15.58
N SER A 191 12.12 -119.67 -15.84
CA SER A 191 10.93 -120.53 -15.87
C SER A 191 10.98 -121.57 -16.99
N ARG A 192 11.57 -121.24 -18.15
CA ARG A 192 11.80 -122.23 -19.23
C ARG A 192 12.88 -123.24 -18.87
N LYS A 193 13.95 -122.82 -18.19
CA LYS A 193 15.00 -123.73 -17.71
C LYS A 193 14.50 -124.73 -16.66
N ILE A 194 13.60 -124.31 -15.78
CA ILE A 194 13.00 -125.18 -14.75
C ILE A 194 11.98 -126.18 -15.35
N LEU A 195 11.53 -125.98 -16.59
CA LEU A 195 10.64 -126.90 -17.33
C LEU A 195 11.41 -127.85 -18.27
N GLU A 196 12.73 -127.66 -18.44
CA GLU A 196 13.60 -128.53 -19.26
C GLU A 196 14.50 -129.48 -18.44
N ASP A 197 14.44 -129.42 -17.10
CA ASP A 197 15.00 -130.40 -16.14
C ASP A 197 13.88 -131.25 -15.49
#